data_AF-A0A4P6X0G1-F1
#
_entry.id   AF-A0A4P6X0G1-F1
#
_cell.length_a   1.000
_cell.length_b   1.000
_cell.length_c   1.000
_cell.angle_alpha   90.00
_cell.angle_beta   90.00
_cell.angle_gamma   90.00
#
_symmetry.space_group_name_H-M   'P 1'
#
loop_
_entity.id
_entity.type
_entity.pdbx_description
1 polymer ?
#
loop_
_entity_poly.entity_id
_entity_poly.type
_entity_poly.pdbx_seq_one_letter_code
_entity_poly.pdbx_strand_id
1 'polypeptide(L)' 'MTIEEFDAALTALGWKTADFCRATGLHRNTPSGWRTQGVPIPRWVPQHLALLLDLKRMEAAYLHPPGPKSAADDE' A
#
# COMPACT_ATOMS: atom_id res chain seq x y z
N MET A 1 7.97 7.88 8.60
CA MET A 1 7.41 7.73 7.25
C MET A 1 7.44 9.10 6.59
N THR A 2 8.14 9.23 5.48
CA THR A 2 8.08 10.41 4.60
C THR A 2 6.87 10.31 3.66
N ILE A 3 6.60 11.39 2.91
CA ILE A 3 5.53 11.37 1.91
C ILE A 3 5.86 10.40 0.77
N GLU A 4 7.12 10.34 0.37
CA GLU A 4 7.61 9.45 -0.68
C GLU A 4 7.43 7.99 -0.27
N GLU A 5 7.72 7.65 1.00
CA GLU A 5 7.46 6.32 1.55
C GLU A 5 5.97 5.99 1.62
N PHE A 6 5.13 6.96 1.96
CA PHE A 6 3.67 6.81 1.94
C PHE A 6 3.16 6.53 0.53
N ASP A 7 3.57 7.32 -0.45
CA ASP A 7 3.17 7.17 -1.86
C ASP A 7 3.68 5.84 -2.43
N ALA A 8 4.92 5.45 -2.13
CA ALA A 8 5.46 4.15 -2.52
C ALA A 8 4.65 2.97 -1.95
N ALA A 9 4.24 3.05 -0.68
CA ALA A 9 3.41 2.03 -0.05
C ALA A 9 2.02 1.93 -0.71
N LEU A 10 1.39 3.06 -1.05
CA LEU A 10 0.13 3.05 -1.79
C LEU A 10 0.28 2.44 -3.19
N THR A 11 1.33 2.82 -3.92
CA THR A 11 1.63 2.21 -5.22
C THR A 11 1.85 0.70 -5.12
N ALA A 12 2.60 0.25 -4.11
CA ALA A 12 2.83 -1.18 -3.87
C ALA A 12 1.53 -1.93 -3.52
N LEU A 13 0.57 -1.29 -2.84
CA LEU A 13 -0.77 -1.84 -2.61
C LEU A 13 -1.65 -1.81 -3.87
N GLY A 14 -1.33 -0.96 -4.86
CA GLY A 14 -2.20 -0.67 -6.01
C GLY A 14 -3.31 0.31 -5.64
N TRP A 15 -3.12 1.11 -4.60
CA TRP A 15 -4.09 2.06 -4.07
C TRP A 15 -3.79 3.47 -4.51
N LYS A 16 -4.84 4.27 -4.71
CA LYS A 16 -4.77 5.73 -4.75
C LYS A 16 -4.91 6.30 -3.34
N THR A 17 -4.52 7.56 -3.16
CA THR A 17 -4.76 8.29 -1.89
C THR A 17 -6.24 8.27 -1.48
N ALA A 18 -7.17 8.30 -2.45
CA ALA A 18 -8.61 8.21 -2.17
C ALA A 18 -9.02 6.86 -1.57
N ASP A 19 -8.39 5.76 -2.00
CA ASP A 19 -8.68 4.42 -1.49
C ASP A 19 -8.20 4.30 -0.04
N PHE A 20 -7.01 4.83 0.25
CA PHE A 20 -6.50 4.91 1.63
C PHE A 20 -7.44 5.71 2.55
N CYS A 21 -7.90 6.89 2.11
CA CYS A 21 -8.85 7.69 2.91
C CYS A 21 -10.17 6.95 3.13
N ARG A 22 -10.69 6.25 2.12
CA ARG A 22 -11.90 5.45 2.24
C ARG A 22 -11.73 4.28 3.21
N ALA A 23 -10.61 3.55 3.13
CA ALA A 23 -10.33 2.39 3.97
C ALA A 23 -10.10 2.75 5.45
N THR A 24 -9.56 3.95 5.71
CA THR A 24 -9.21 4.41 7.06
C THR A 24 -10.21 5.38 7.68
N GLY A 25 -11.22 5.82 6.91
CA GLY A 25 -12.18 6.84 7.34
C GLY A 25 -11.59 8.25 7.45
N LEU A 26 -10.36 8.48 6.99
CA LEU A 26 -9.74 9.80 6.98
C LEU A 26 -10.41 10.72 5.95
N HIS A 27 -10.45 12.01 6.27
CA HIS A 27 -10.95 13.00 5.32
C HIS A 27 -10.04 13.06 4.08
N ARG A 28 -10.64 13.27 2.90
CA ARG A 28 -9.93 13.28 1.61
C ARG A 28 -8.74 14.26 1.54
N ASN A 29 -8.78 15.35 2.32
CA ASN A 29 -7.73 16.36 2.35
C ASN A 29 -6.60 16.04 3.34
N THR A 30 -6.77 15.04 4.22
CA THR A 30 -5.77 14.74 5.26
C THR A 30 -4.39 14.43 4.66
N PRO A 31 -4.25 13.61 3.61
CA PRO A 31 -2.95 13.38 2.99
C PRO A 31 -2.38 14.61 2.27
N SER A 32 -3.22 15.56 1.85
CA SER A 32 -2.74 16.84 1.29
C SER A 32 -2.11 17.71 2.37
N GLY A 33 -2.69 17.73 3.58
CA GLY A 33 -2.11 18.40 4.74
C GLY A 33 -0.72 17.87 5.12
N TRP A 34 -0.51 16.55 5.00
CA TRP A 34 0.82 15.96 5.22
C TRP A 34 1.85 16.43 4.19
N ARG A 35 1.44 16.58 2.92
CA ARG A 35 2.34 17.00 1.83
C ARG A 35 2.68 18.47 1.86
N THR A 36 1.71 19.31 2.15
CA THR A 36 1.80 20.75 1.86
C THR A 36 1.83 21.63 3.11
N GLN A 37 1.29 21.15 4.22
CA GLN A 37 1.13 21.94 5.44
C GLN A 37 2.12 21.51 6.54
N GLY A 38 3.03 20.58 6.23
CA GLY A 38 4.01 20.06 7.19
C GLY A 38 3.38 19.31 8.36
N VAL A 39 2.11 18.89 8.24
CA VAL A 39 1.45 18.10 9.27
C VAL A 39 2.13 16.73 9.32
N PRO A 40 2.65 16.30 10.48
CA PRO A 40 3.34 15.01 10.55
C PRO A 40 2.38 13.86 10.27
N ILE A 41 2.85 12.86 9.53
CA ILE A 41 2.10 11.63 9.31
C ILE A 41 1.90 10.93 10.67
N PRO A 42 0.66 10.58 11.07
CA PRO A 42 0.41 9.90 12.32
C PRO A 42 1.15 8.56 12.41
N ARG A 43 1.65 8.22 13.60
CA ARG A 43 2.48 7.01 13.83
C ARG A 43 1.82 5.70 13.40
N TRP A 44 0.49 5.61 13.49
CA TRP A 44 -0.24 4.40 13.12
C TRP A 44 -0.26 4.16 11.59
N VAL A 45 -0.11 5.20 10.77
CA VAL A 45 -0.18 5.10 9.30
C VAL A 45 0.87 4.14 8.73
N PRO A 46 2.17 4.27 9.06
CA PRO A 46 3.16 3.30 8.59
C PRO A 46 2.89 1.88 9.10
N GLN A 47 2.41 1.72 10.34
CA GLN A 47 2.08 0.39 10.89
C GLN A 47 0.92 -0.26 10.14
N HIS A 48 -0.11 0.52 9.83
CA HIS A 48 -1.27 0.05 9.08
C HIS A 48 -0.91 -0.31 7.64
N LEU A 49 -0.11 0.51 6.96
CA LEU A 49 0.36 0.23 5.61
C LEU A 49 1.28 -1.02 5.56
N ALA A 50 2.15 -1.18 6.55
CA ALA A 50 2.97 -2.38 6.67
C ALA A 50 2.11 -3.64 6.80
N LEU A 51 1.09 -3.63 7.68
CA LEU A 51 0.14 -4.72 7.82
C LEU A 51 -0.55 -5.06 6.48
N LEU A 52 -1.04 -4.06 5.74
CA LEU A 52 -1.69 -4.28 4.46
C LEU A 52 -0.74 -4.86 3.40
N LEU A 53 0.51 -4.43 3.39
CA LEU A 53 1.54 -4.96 2.50
C LEU A 53 1.88 -6.41 2.82
N ASP A 54 1.95 -6.77 4.10
CA ASP A 54 2.14 -8.14 4.53
C ASP A 54 0.95 -9.02 4.15
N LEU A 55 -0.28 -8.53 4.34
CA LEU A 55 -1.49 -9.22 3.89
C LEU A 55 -1.49 -9.44 2.37
N LYS A 56 -1.11 -8.42 1.57
CA LYS A 56 -0.99 -8.56 0.11
C LYS A 56 0.06 -9.59 -0.28
N ARG A 57 1.20 -9.64 0.43
CA ARG A 57 2.23 -10.66 0.22
C ARG A 57 1.71 -12.06 0.54
N MET A 58 0.97 -12.22 1.64
CA MET A 58 0.37 -13.49 2.04
C MET A 58 -0.71 -13.93 1.04
N GLU A 59 -1.58 -13.03 0.62
CA GLU A 59 -2.58 -13.28 -0.43
C GLU A 59 -1.90 -13.79 -1.70
N ALA A 60 -0.87 -13.08 -2.19
CA ALA A 60 -0.11 -13.48 -3.37
C ALA A 60 0.56 -14.86 -3.23
N ALA A 61 1.05 -15.20 -2.04
CA ALA A 61 1.75 -16.46 -1.80
C ALA A 61 0.80 -17.67 -1.68
N TYR A 62 -0.41 -17.48 -1.15
CA TYR A 62 -1.25 -18.60 -0.70
C TYR A 62 -2.62 -18.66 -1.37
N LEU A 63 -3.13 -17.56 -1.93
CA LEU A 63 -4.48 -17.50 -2.50
C LEU A 63 -4.50 -17.46 -4.03
N HIS A 64 -3.37 -17.21 -4.66
CA HIS A 64 -3.22 -17.32 -6.11
C HIS A 64 -2.46 -18.61 -6.43
N PRO A 65 -3.09 -19.59 -7.10
CA PRO A 65 -2.34 -20.76 -7.58
C PRO A 65 -1.22 -20.27 -8.48
N PRO A 66 -0.04 -20.93 -8.50
CA PRO A 66 0.99 -20.60 -9.48
C PRO A 66 0.33 -20.71 -10.85
N GLY A 67 0.21 -19.58 -11.56
CA GLY A 67 -0.24 -19.60 -12.94
C GLY A 67 0.64 -20.57 -13.73
N PRO A 68 0.19 -21.11 -14.87
CA PRO A 68 1.00 -22.00 -15.68
C PRO A 68 2.29 -21.27 -16.05
N LYS A 69 3.35 -21.51 -15.27
CA LYS A 69 4.68 -21.04 -15.57
C LYS A 69 5.10 -21.89 -16.74
N SER A 70 5.20 -21.27 -17.91
CA SER A 70 5.66 -21.87 -19.15
C SER A 70 6.78 -22.87 -18.86
N ALA A 71 6.46 -24.16 -19.02
CA ALA A 71 7.41 -25.25 -19.01
C ALA A 71 8.20 -25.26 -20.33
N ALA A 72 8.79 -24.11 -20.69
CA ALA A 72 9.39 -23.89 -22.01
C ALA A 72 10.81 -23.29 -21.97
N ASP A 73 11.38 -23.02 -20.79
CA ASP A 73 12.77 -22.52 -20.66
C ASP A 73 13.66 -23.50 -19.87
N ASP A 74 13.47 -24.81 -20.08
CA ASP A 74 14.40 -25.87 -19.68
C ASP A 74 14.40 -26.95 -20.79
N GLU A 75 14.93 -26.61 -21.97
CA GLU A 75 15.53 -27.57 -22.91
C GLU A 75 16.68 -26.93 -23.71
#